data_AF-A0A5K0VRP7-F1
#
_entry.id   AF-A0A5K0VRP7-F1
#
_cell.length_a   1.000
_cell.length_b   1.000
_cell.length_c   1.000
_cell.angle_alpha   90.00
_cell.angle_beta   90.00
_cell.angle_gamma   90.00
#
_symmetry.space_group_name_H-M   'P 1'
#
loop_
_entity.id
_entity.type
_entity.pdbx_description
1 polymer ?
#
loop_
_entity_poly.entity_id
_entity_poly.type
_entity_poly.pdbx_seq_one_letter_code
_entity_poly.pdbx_strand_id
1 'polypeptide(L)' 'AMAAFMEDIRGGRVKFDPDRIVLTAGATAANELLTFSLADPGEAFLVPTPYYPG' A
#
# COMPACT_ATOMS: atom_id res chain seq x y z
N ALA A 1 -2.02 11.80 -12.55
CA ALA A 1 -2.75 10.69 -13.20
C ALA A 1 -3.19 9.64 -12.17
N MET A 2 -2.27 8.95 -11.48
CA MET A 2 -2.63 7.89 -10.53
C MET A 2 -3.52 8.36 -9.37
N ALA A 3 -3.19 9.50 -8.74
CA ALA A 3 -3.99 10.06 -7.64
C ALA A 3 -5.47 10.30 -8.02
N ALA A 4 -5.71 10.89 -9.20
CA ALA A 4 -7.05 11.14 -9.72
C ALA A 4 -7.80 9.83 -10.00
N PHE A 5 -7.13 8.85 -10.61
CA PHE A 5 -7.72 7.53 -10.83
C PHE A 5 -8.09 6.81 -9.53
N MET A 6 -7.24 6.88 -8.50
CA MET A 6 -7.53 6.31 -7.18
C MET A 6 -8.71 7.02 -6.48
N GLU A 7 -8.83 8.34 -6.65
CA GLU A 7 -9.98 9.11 -6.19
C GLU A 7 -11.27 8.65 -6.89
N ASP A 8 -11.24 8.48 -8.21
CA ASP A 8 -12.38 8.03 -9.01
C ASP A 8 -12.86 6.64 -8.56
N ILE A 9 -11.93 5.69 -8.34
CA ILE A 9 -12.24 4.35 -7.79
C ILE A 9 -12.95 4.43 -6.44
N ARG A 10 -12.63 5.43 -5.62
CA ARG A 10 -13.29 5.65 -4.31
C ARG A 10 -14.61 6.41 -4.42
N GLY A 11 -15.03 6.77 -5.63
CA GLY A 11 -16.26 7.52 -5.91
C GLY A 11 -16.15 8.98 -5.48
N GLY A 12 -14.96 9.60 -5.57
CA GLY A 12 -14.74 10.99 -5.20
C GLY A 12 -14.82 11.29 -3.70
N ARG A 13 -14.96 10.27 -2.85
CA ARG A 13 -15.12 10.43 -1.39
C ARG A 13 -13.82 10.75 -0.65
N VAL A 14 -12.67 10.51 -1.28
CA VAL A 14 -11.34 10.67 -0.68
C VAL A 14 -10.39 11.26 -1.71
N LYS A 15 -9.57 12.23 -1.29
CA LYS A 15 -8.49 12.81 -2.11
C LYS A 15 -7.17 12.13 -1.80
N PHE A 16 -6.34 11.92 -2.83
CA PHE A 16 -4.96 11.45 -2.69
C PHE A 16 -4.00 12.55 -3.13
N ASP A 17 -3.02 12.87 -2.28
CA ASP A 17 -1.95 13.82 -2.59
C ASP A 17 -0.90 13.13 -3.50
N PRO A 18 -0.69 13.61 -4.75
CA PRO A 18 0.26 13.01 -5.68
C PRO A 18 1.69 12.94 -5.15
N ASP A 19 2.12 13.90 -4.33
CA ASP A 19 3.49 13.96 -3.80
C ASP A 19 3.73 12.89 -2.71
N ARG A 20 2.65 12.27 -2.22
CA ARG A 20 2.69 11.16 -1.25
C ARG A 20 2.51 9.79 -1.90
N ILE A 21 2.46 9.70 -3.23
CA ILE A 21 2.37 8.43 -3.97
C ILE A 21 3.76 8.03 -4.46
N VAL A 22 4.25 6.89 -3.97
CA VAL A 22 5.51 6.29 -4.43
C VAL A 22 5.17 5.14 -5.39
N LEU A 23 5.73 5.16 -6.60
CA LEU A 23 5.59 4.09 -7.57
C LEU A 23 6.61 2.98 -7.29
N THR A 24 6.14 1.74 -7.25
CA THR A 24 6.97 0.54 -7.00
C THR A 24 6.86 -0.42 -8.18
N ALA A 25 7.73 -1.45 -8.20
CA ALA A 25 7.66 -2.56 -9.16
C ALA A 25 6.51 -3.53 -8.81
N GLY A 26 5.28 -3.03 -8.76
CA GLY A 26 4.08 -3.78 -8.38
C GLY A 26 3.84 -3.87 -6.88
N ALA A 27 2.76 -4.57 -6.51
CA ALA A 27 2.29 -4.68 -5.14
C ALA A 27 3.22 -5.52 -4.23
N THR A 28 3.89 -6.54 -4.77
CA THR A 28 4.87 -7.35 -4.01
C THR A 28 6.01 -6.49 -3.47
N ALA A 29 6.62 -5.66 -4.33
CA ALA A 29 7.66 -4.73 -3.91
C ALA A 29 7.12 -3.66 -2.94
N ALA A 30 5.87 -3.20 -3.10
CA ALA A 30 5.26 -2.27 -2.16
C ALA A 30 5.07 -2.88 -0.77
N ASN A 31 4.60 -4.13 -0.69
CA ASN A 31 4.41 -4.84 0.59
C ASN A 31 5.74 -5.05 1.31
N GLU A 32 6.79 -5.41 0.57
CA GLU A 32 8.15 -5.55 1.10
C GLU A 32 8.68 -4.20 1.63
N LEU A 33 8.54 -3.13 0.84
CA LEU A 33 8.97 -1.77 1.27
C LEU A 33 8.23 -1.30 2.52
N LEU A 34 6.92 -1.54 2.63
CA LEU A 34 6.15 -1.23 3.83
C LEU A 34 6.65 -2.01 5.05
N THR A 35 6.97 -3.29 4.87
CA THR A 35 7.51 -4.15 5.93
C THR A 35 8.83 -3.59 6.46
N PHE A 36 9.78 -3.27 5.56
CA PHE A 36 11.07 -2.67 5.95
C PHE A 36 10.94 -1.27 6.56
N SER A 37 9.92 -0.51 6.19
CA SER A 37 9.75 0.87 6.67
C SER A 37 9.08 0.95 8.04
N LEU A 38 8.34 -0.09 8.44
CA LEU A 38 7.44 -0.05 9.59
C LEU A 38 7.77 -1.07 10.69
N ALA A 39 8.65 -2.03 10.44
CA ALA A 39 9.00 -3.06 11.40
C ALA A 39 10.49 -3.44 11.33
N ASP A 40 11.06 -3.71 12.49
CA ASP A 40 12.40 -4.26 12.64
C ASP A 40 12.40 -5.81 12.62
N PRO A 41 13.55 -6.45 12.36
CA PRO A 41 13.67 -7.91 12.47
C PRO A 41 13.25 -8.42 13.86
N GLY A 42 12.23 -9.28 13.89
CA GLY A 42 11.67 -9.84 15.12
C GLY A 42 10.31 -9.25 15.52
N GLU A 43 9.90 -8.13 14.90
CA GLU A 43 8.54 -7.60 15.01
C GLU A 43 7.58 -8.30 14.03
N ALA A 44 6.27 -8.06 14.19
CA ALA A 44 5.24 -8.76 13.41
C ALA A 44 4.03 -7.87 13.09
N PHE A 45 3.41 -8.17 11.94
CA PHE A 45 2.11 -7.60 11.54
C PHE A 45 0.99 -8.62 11.77
N LEU A 46 -0.19 -8.12 12.15
CA LEU A 46 -1.40 -8.94 12.18
C LEU A 46 -2.02 -9.02 10.79
N VAL A 47 -2.31 -10.24 10.32
CA VAL A 47 -2.97 -10.49 9.03
C VAL A 47 -4.22 -11.35 9.28
N PRO A 48 -5.41 -10.93 8.84
CA PRO A 48 -6.64 -11.69 9.06
C PRO A 48 -6.66 -12.97 8.22
N THR A 49 -7.20 -14.06 8.76
CA THR A 49 -7.34 -15.33 8.03
C THR A 49 -8.74 -15.50 7.41
N PRO A 50 -8.86 -16.02 6.16
CA PRO A 50 -7.76 -16.40 5.25
C PRO A 50 -7.15 -15.17 4.55
N TYR A 51 -5.88 -15.28 4.17
CA TYR A 51 -5.15 -14.20 3.48
C TYR A 51 -4.48 -14.68 2.19
N TYR A 52 -3.99 -13.73 1.39
CA TYR A 52 -3.19 -14.00 0.19
C TYR A 52 -1.83 -14.60 0.60
N PRO A 53 -1.46 -15.81 0.15
CA PRO A 53 -0.33 -16.56 0.71
C PRO A 53 1.07 -16.07 0.32
N GLY A 54 1.20 -14.98 -0.46
CA GLY A 54 2.47 -14.50 -1.01
C GLY A 54 2.82 -13.07 -0.63
#